data_AF-A0A087D407-F1
#
_entry.id   AF-A0A087D407-F1
#
_cell.length_a   1.000
_cell.length_b   1.000
_cell.length_c   1.000
_cell.angle_alpha   90.00
_cell.angle_beta   90.00
_cell.angle_gamma   90.00
#
_symmetry.space_group_name_H-M   'P 1'
#
loop_
_entity.id
_entity.type
_entity.pdbx_description
1 polymer ?
#
loop_
_entity_poly.entity_id
_entity_poly.type
_entity_poly.pdbx_seq_one_letter_code
_entity_poly.pdbx_strand_id
1 'polypeptide(L)'
;MTDTIYAKVETPVIEDEPLEDVHLDVLGVKLDLPNLNSADLPIDLVNVILLVKSQTTLSEEQTSYAMSAFLAYFQQLRPDYWNALRKTGNGIAWLSATVRAWAEQSGLDPKALISSSSGKTTAKR
;
A
#
# COMPACT_ATOMS: atom_id res chain seq x y z
N MET A 1 -16.76 41.45 20.91
CA MET A 1 -16.21 40.09 20.69
C MET A 1 -16.86 39.57 19.44
N THR A 2 -16.09 39.33 18.37
CA THR A 2 -16.61 38.69 17.15
C THR A 2 -16.56 37.19 17.35
N ASP A 3 -17.73 36.55 17.49
CA ASP A 3 -17.81 35.10 17.51
C ASP A 3 -17.30 34.55 16.18
N THR A 4 -16.27 33.70 16.26
CA THR A 4 -15.72 33.02 15.08
C THR A 4 -16.60 31.82 14.78
N ILE A 5 -17.32 31.85 13.66
CA ILE A 5 -18.19 30.76 13.22
C ILE A 5 -17.34 29.73 12.48
N TYR A 6 -17.28 28.51 13.00
CA TYR A 6 -16.60 27.39 12.36
C TYR A 6 -17.51 26.73 11.32
N ALA A 7 -16.97 26.43 10.14
CA ALA A 7 -17.68 25.67 9.12
C ALA A 7 -17.75 24.19 9.53
N LYS A 8 -18.94 23.60 9.45
CA LYS A 8 -19.14 22.15 9.61
C LYS A 8 -18.69 21.45 8.32
N VAL A 9 -17.88 20.41 8.45
CA VAL A 9 -17.49 19.54 7.33
C VAL A 9 -18.38 18.30 7.36
N GLU A 10 -19.08 18.05 6.26
CA GLU A 10 -19.89 16.85 6.04
C GLU A 10 -19.31 16.09 4.84
N THR A 11 -19.20 14.77 4.96
CA THR A 11 -18.76 13.93 3.85
C THR A 11 -19.90 13.81 2.84
N PRO A 12 -19.67 14.09 1.54
CA PRO A 12 -20.69 13.81 0.54
C PRO A 12 -21.00 12.31 0.55
N VAL A 13 -22.27 11.96 0.37
CA VAL A 13 -22.66 10.56 0.12
C VAL A 13 -22.15 10.22 -1.28
N ILE A 14 -21.13 9.39 -1.36
CA ILE A 14 -20.61 8.87 -2.62
C ILE A 14 -21.39 7.57 -2.88
N GLU A 15 -22.25 7.56 -3.90
CA GLU A 15 -23.08 6.41 -4.27
C GLU A 15 -22.33 5.36 -5.12
N ASP A 16 -21.02 5.54 -5.31
CA ASP A 16 -20.21 4.57 -6.05
C ASP A 16 -20.22 3.23 -5.31
N GLU A 17 -20.54 2.15 -6.03
CA GLU A 17 -20.43 0.81 -5.49
C GLU A 17 -18.97 0.55 -5.06
N PRO A 18 -18.75 0.01 -3.85
CA PRO A 18 -17.41 -0.28 -3.39
C PRO A 18 -16.73 -1.27 -4.36
N LEU A 19 -15.51 -0.92 -4.78
CA LEU A 19 -14.71 -1.78 -5.64
C LEU A 19 -14.44 -3.12 -4.94
N GLU A 20 -14.43 -4.20 -5.72
CA GLU A 20 -14.18 -5.55 -5.18
C GLU A 20 -12.81 -5.65 -4.51
N ASP A 21 -12.78 -6.42 -3.42
CA ASP A 21 -11.57 -6.76 -2.69
C ASP A 21 -10.59 -7.57 -3.55
N VAL A 22 -9.32 -7.50 -3.18
CA VAL A 22 -8.22 -8.18 -3.84
C VAL A 22 -7.88 -9.45 -3.09
N HIS A 23 -7.86 -10.58 -3.79
CA HIS A 23 -7.61 -11.90 -3.24
C HIS A 23 -6.26 -12.45 -3.70
N LEU A 24 -5.29 -12.57 -2.79
CA LEU A 24 -3.94 -13.07 -3.10
C LEU A 24 -3.64 -14.38 -2.36
N ASP A 25 -2.77 -15.21 -2.95
CA ASP A 25 -2.14 -16.34 -2.26
C ASP A 25 -0.64 -16.07 -2.18
N VAL A 26 -0.16 -15.85 -0.96
CA VAL A 26 1.24 -15.52 -0.72
C VAL A 26 1.77 -16.41 0.39
N LEU A 27 2.79 -17.22 0.08
CA LEU A 27 3.41 -18.15 1.03
C LEU A 27 2.42 -19.17 1.63
N GLY A 28 1.36 -19.52 0.89
CA GLY A 28 0.28 -20.39 1.37
C GLY A 28 -0.71 -19.69 2.30
N VAL A 29 -0.61 -18.36 2.47
CA VAL A 29 -1.56 -17.52 3.20
C VAL A 29 -2.53 -16.90 2.20
N LYS A 30 -3.83 -17.11 2.41
CA LYS A 30 -4.90 -16.45 1.66
C LYS A 30 -5.10 -15.04 2.19
N LEU A 31 -4.81 -14.06 1.36
CA LEU A 31 -4.87 -12.64 1.67
C LEU A 31 -6.08 -12.00 0.99
N ASP A 32 -7.17 -11.82 1.75
CA ASP A 32 -8.25 -10.90 1.38
C ASP A 32 -7.88 -9.47 1.80
N LEU A 33 -7.70 -8.58 0.83
CA LEU A 33 -7.24 -7.21 1.02
C LEU A 33 -8.24 -6.22 0.43
N PRO A 34 -8.53 -5.09 1.09
CA PRO A 34 -9.45 -4.11 0.54
C PRO A 34 -8.90 -3.50 -0.74
N ASN A 35 -9.77 -3.10 -1.67
CA ASN A 35 -9.33 -2.41 -2.87
C ASN A 35 -8.63 -1.08 -2.52
N LEU A 36 -7.40 -0.87 -3.01
CA LEU A 36 -6.64 0.34 -2.70
C LEU A 36 -7.22 1.62 -3.30
N ASN A 37 -8.17 1.51 -4.22
CA ASN A 37 -8.87 2.65 -4.81
C ASN A 37 -10.26 2.86 -4.17
N SER A 38 -10.55 2.18 -3.04
CA SER A 38 -11.79 2.29 -2.26
C SER A 38 -11.68 3.33 -1.13
N ALA A 39 -12.84 3.78 -0.65
CA ALA A 39 -12.99 4.88 0.30
C ALA A 39 -12.70 4.51 1.78
N ASP A 40 -12.79 3.23 2.17
CA ASP A 40 -12.67 2.80 3.58
C ASP A 40 -11.33 2.15 3.91
N LEU A 41 -10.24 2.87 3.58
CA LEU A 41 -8.87 2.45 3.86
C LEU A 41 -8.31 3.14 5.11
N PRO A 42 -7.39 2.49 5.85
CA PRO A 42 -6.61 3.17 6.88
C PRO A 42 -5.94 4.42 6.33
N ILE A 43 -5.98 5.53 7.09
CA ILE A 43 -5.51 6.85 6.64
C ILE A 43 -4.05 6.85 6.15
N ASP A 44 -3.20 6.02 6.77
CA ASP A 44 -1.81 5.87 6.37
C ASP A 44 -1.67 5.27 4.95
N LEU A 45 -2.54 4.32 4.59
CA LEU A 45 -2.59 3.79 3.23
C LEU A 45 -3.17 4.80 2.26
N VAL A 46 -4.21 5.56 2.64
CA VAL A 46 -4.77 6.63 1.80
C VAL A 46 -3.68 7.61 1.36
N ASN A 47 -2.81 8.04 2.29
CA ASN A 47 -1.71 8.96 1.96
C ASN A 47 -0.75 8.35 0.92
N VAL A 48 -0.38 7.08 1.08
CA VAL A 48 0.48 6.36 0.13
C VAL A 48 -0.18 6.18 -1.22
N ILE A 49 -1.48 5.88 -1.26
CA ILE A 49 -2.22 5.73 -2.51
C ILE A 49 -2.28 7.07 -3.26
N LEU A 50 -2.57 8.17 -2.57
CA LEU A 50 -2.54 9.51 -3.18
C LEU A 50 -1.16 9.85 -3.73
N LEU A 51 -0.10 9.52 -2.99
CA LEU A 51 1.27 9.70 -3.43
C LEU A 51 1.55 8.90 -4.72
N VAL A 52 1.18 7.61 -4.75
CA VAL A 52 1.30 6.73 -5.93
C VAL A 52 0.51 7.26 -7.12
N LYS A 53 -0.73 7.74 -6.91
CA LYS A 53 -1.56 8.30 -7.99
C LYS A 53 -1.02 9.64 -8.52
N SER A 54 -0.29 10.39 -7.71
CA SER A 54 0.24 11.71 -8.07
C SER A 54 1.52 11.66 -8.91
N GLN A 55 2.22 10.52 -8.96
CA GLN A 55 3.54 10.42 -9.58
C GLN A 55 3.68 9.12 -10.39
N THR A 56 4.36 9.20 -11.52
CA THR A 56 4.67 8.02 -12.36
C THR A 56 5.76 7.14 -11.73
N THR A 57 6.65 7.73 -10.94
CA THR A 57 7.75 7.05 -10.24
C THR A 57 8.03 7.74 -8.91
N LEU A 58 8.14 6.97 -7.83
CA LEU A 58 8.51 7.50 -6.51
C LEU A 58 10.03 7.65 -6.35
N SER A 59 10.47 8.56 -5.48
CA SER A 59 11.86 8.60 -4.98
C SER A 59 12.14 7.43 -4.02
N GLU A 60 13.41 7.13 -3.73
CA GLU A 60 13.77 6.07 -2.77
C GLU A 60 13.20 6.30 -1.36
N GLU A 61 13.17 7.56 -0.91
CA GLU A 61 12.58 7.96 0.36
C GLU A 61 11.06 7.73 0.36
N GLN A 62 10.38 8.11 -0.73
CA GLN A 62 8.95 7.90 -0.91
C GLN A 62 8.59 6.42 -1.00
N THR A 63 9.41 5.62 -1.71
CA THR A 63 9.27 4.17 -1.77
C THR A 63 9.44 3.56 -0.37
N SER A 64 10.43 4.00 0.40
CA SER A 64 10.64 3.51 1.77
C SER A 64 9.49 3.88 2.70
N TYR A 65 8.96 5.11 2.58
CA TYR A 65 7.77 5.54 3.30
C TYR A 65 6.54 4.69 2.95
N ALA A 66 6.29 4.49 1.65
CA ALA A 66 5.18 3.67 1.16
C ALA A 66 5.28 2.23 1.68
N MET A 67 6.44 1.59 1.55
CA MET A 67 6.67 0.23 2.03
C MET A 67 6.51 0.12 3.55
N SER A 68 6.92 1.14 4.31
CA SER A 68 6.74 1.17 5.76
C SER A 68 5.27 1.23 6.17
N ALA A 69 4.45 2.00 5.46
CA ALA A 69 3.00 2.04 5.70
C ALA A 69 2.33 0.69 5.40
N PHE A 70 2.67 0.05 4.28
CA PHE A 70 2.18 -1.29 3.96
C PHE A 70 2.64 -2.33 4.98
N LEU A 71 3.89 -2.26 5.44
CA LEU A 71 4.44 -3.12 6.48
C LEU A 71 3.65 -2.99 7.79
N ALA A 72 3.39 -1.75 8.22
CA ALA A 72 2.62 -1.46 9.43
C ALA A 72 1.17 -1.97 9.31
N TYR A 73 0.55 -1.78 8.15
CA TYR A 73 -0.78 -2.34 7.85
C TYR A 73 -0.80 -3.86 8.04
N PHE A 74 0.15 -4.59 7.44
CA PHE A 74 0.19 -6.05 7.59
C PHE A 74 0.50 -6.47 9.02
N GLN A 75 1.36 -5.75 9.73
CA GLN A 75 1.66 -6.04 11.14
C GLN A 75 0.41 -5.93 12.02
N GLN A 76 -0.47 -4.94 11.78
CA GLN A 76 -1.65 -4.70 12.60
C GLN A 76 -2.85 -5.55 12.18
N LEU A 77 -3.14 -5.62 10.87
CA LEU A 77 -4.39 -6.17 10.35
C LEU A 77 -4.24 -7.58 9.77
N ARG A 78 -3.02 -8.00 9.40
CA ARG A 78 -2.73 -9.32 8.82
C ARG A 78 -1.57 -10.05 9.52
N PRO A 79 -1.73 -10.38 10.82
CA PRO A 79 -0.66 -11.00 11.60
C PRO A 79 -0.26 -12.40 11.08
N ASP A 80 -1.17 -13.10 10.41
CA ASP A 80 -0.94 -14.36 9.72
C ASP A 80 0.15 -14.23 8.63
N TYR A 81 -0.02 -13.26 7.74
CA TYR A 81 0.93 -12.96 6.68
C TYR A 81 2.22 -12.36 7.24
N TRP A 82 2.11 -11.47 8.23
CA TRP A 82 3.27 -10.94 8.95
C TRP A 82 4.18 -12.05 9.50
N ASN A 83 3.57 -13.06 10.12
CA ASN A 83 4.30 -14.22 10.66
C ASN A 83 4.93 -15.07 9.57
N ALA A 84 4.26 -15.23 8.43
CA ALA A 84 4.83 -15.92 7.27
C ALA A 84 6.06 -15.18 6.73
N LEU A 85 5.96 -13.85 6.54
CA LEU A 85 7.07 -13.01 6.07
C LEU A 85 8.32 -13.18 6.92
N ARG A 86 8.18 -13.16 8.27
CA ARG A 86 9.29 -13.32 9.21
C ARG A 86 10.03 -14.66 9.09
N LYS A 87 9.43 -15.68 8.49
CA LYS A 87 10.01 -17.03 8.34
C LYS A 87 10.73 -17.26 7.01
N THR A 88 10.56 -16.38 6.02
CA THR A 88 11.04 -16.64 4.64
C THR A 88 12.51 -16.30 4.39
N GLY A 89 13.16 -15.55 5.28
CA GLY A 89 14.52 -15.04 5.07
C GLY A 89 14.64 -13.94 4.00
N ASN A 90 13.57 -13.66 3.24
CA ASN A 90 13.52 -12.62 2.21
C ASN A 90 12.19 -11.83 2.26
N GLY A 91 11.82 -11.38 3.46
CA GLY A 91 10.52 -10.76 3.72
C GLY A 91 10.28 -9.48 2.91
N ILE A 92 11.31 -8.69 2.61
CA ILE A 92 11.17 -7.47 1.81
C ILE A 92 10.79 -7.79 0.36
N ALA A 93 11.38 -8.81 -0.27
CA ALA A 93 11.02 -9.18 -1.63
C ALA A 93 9.56 -9.67 -1.72
N TRP A 94 9.11 -10.47 -0.75
CA TRP A 94 7.72 -10.94 -0.67
C TRP A 94 6.73 -9.81 -0.39
N LEU A 95 7.09 -8.88 0.50
CA LEU A 95 6.30 -7.67 0.75
C LEU A 95 6.14 -6.86 -0.53
N SER A 96 7.24 -6.53 -1.21
CA SER A 96 7.20 -5.75 -2.45
C SER A 96 6.39 -6.43 -3.54
N ALA A 97 6.51 -7.75 -3.70
CA ALA A 97 5.72 -8.52 -4.66
C ALA A 97 4.21 -8.49 -4.32
N THR A 98 3.87 -8.59 -3.03
CA THR A 98 2.47 -8.57 -2.56
C THR A 98 1.85 -7.20 -2.74
N VAL A 99 2.54 -6.14 -2.33
CA VAL A 99 2.08 -4.75 -2.52
C VAL A 99 1.90 -4.44 -4.01
N ARG A 100 2.80 -4.94 -4.87
CA ARG A 100 2.67 -4.79 -6.32
C ARG A 100 1.41 -5.48 -6.86
N ALA A 101 1.21 -6.76 -6.52
CA ALA A 101 0.04 -7.49 -6.95
C ALA A 101 -1.26 -6.84 -6.45
N TRP A 102 -1.23 -6.31 -5.23
CA TRP A 102 -2.34 -5.59 -4.63
C TRP A 102 -2.66 -4.28 -5.37
N ALA A 103 -1.64 -3.48 -5.69
CA ALA A 103 -1.77 -2.25 -6.46
C ALA A 103 -2.33 -2.52 -7.86
N GLU A 104 -1.78 -3.51 -8.57
CA GLU A 104 -2.21 -3.88 -9.93
C GLU A 104 -3.67 -4.33 -9.97
N GLN A 105 -4.10 -5.20 -9.04
CA GLN A 105 -5.50 -5.64 -8.97
C GLN A 105 -6.46 -4.56 -8.47
N SER A 106 -5.95 -3.58 -7.71
CA SER A 106 -6.73 -2.39 -7.29
C SER A 106 -6.81 -1.31 -8.39
N GLY A 107 -6.22 -1.54 -9.58
CA GLY A 107 -6.22 -0.57 -10.67
C GLY A 107 -5.27 0.62 -10.49
N LEU A 108 -4.28 0.49 -9.59
CA LEU A 108 -3.21 1.48 -9.40
C LEU A 108 -2.00 1.10 -10.25
N ASP A 109 -1.21 2.08 -10.70
CA ASP A 109 0.01 1.80 -11.45
C ASP A 109 1.09 1.19 -10.53
N PRO A 110 1.44 -0.10 -10.68
CA PRO A 110 2.46 -0.72 -9.85
C PRO A 110 3.84 -0.10 -10.06
N LYS A 111 4.10 0.58 -11.19
CA LYS A 111 5.43 1.12 -11.54
C LYS A 111 5.89 2.24 -10.62
N ALA A 112 4.97 3.00 -10.05
CA ALA A 112 5.29 4.03 -9.07
C ALA A 112 6.11 3.45 -7.90
N LEU A 113 5.82 2.20 -7.52
CA LEU A 113 6.41 1.50 -6.38
C LEU A 113 7.72 0.74 -6.71
N ILE A 114 8.18 0.76 -7.96
CA ILE A 114 9.34 -0.06 -8.44
C ILE A 114 10.68 0.70 -8.31
N SER A 115 10.66 1.98 -7.97
CA SER A 115 11.86 2.81 -7.93
C SER A 115 12.69 2.55 -6.65
N SER A 116 13.83 1.88 -6.84
CA SER A 116 14.94 1.63 -5.88
C SER A 116 15.10 0.23 -5.29
N SER A 117 14.94 -0.83 -6.09
CA SER A 117 15.62 -2.13 -5.83
C SER A 117 16.61 -2.52 -6.94
N SER A 118 17.19 -1.56 -7.64
CA SER A 118 18.34 -1.82 -8.51
C SER A 118 19.64 -1.64 -7.71
N GLY A 119 19.83 -2.49 -6.71
CA GLY A 119 21.04 -2.55 -5.90
C GLY A 119 21.84 -3.82 -6.20
N LYS A 120 22.93 -3.67 -6.96
CA LYS A 120 24.15 -4.51 -6.96
C LYS A 120 24.03 -6.01 -7.31
N THR A 121 24.31 -6.30 -8.58
CA THR A 121 25.08 -7.47 -9.04
C THR A 121 26.01 -6.93 -10.14
N THR A 122 27.34 -6.91 -10.08
CA THR A 122 28.35 -7.82 -9.50
C THR A 122 29.68 -7.08 -9.40
N ALA A 123 30.43 -7.31 -8.33
CA ALA A 123 31.88 -7.13 -8.30
C ALA A 123 32.57 -8.35 -8.94
N LYS A 124 33.79 -8.12 -9.48
CA LYS A 124 34.70 -8.98 -10.30
C LYS A 124 34.28 -9.12 -11.78
N ARG A 125 35.13 -8.83 -12.77
CA ARG A 125 36.58 -9.07 -12.87
C ARG A 125 37.28 -7.96 -13.67
#